data_AF-A0A1C5PQC7-F1
#
_entry.id   AF-A0A1C5PQC7-F1
#
_cell.length_a   1.000
_cell.length_b   1.000
_cell.length_c   1.000
_cell.angle_alpha   90.00
_cell.angle_beta   90.00
_cell.angle_gamma   90.00
#
_symmetry.space_group_name_H-M   'P 1'
#
loop_
_entity.id
_entity.type
_entity.pdbx_description
1 polymer ?
#
loop_
_entity_poly.entity_id
_entity_poly.type
_entity_poly.pdbx_seq_one_letter_code
_entity_poly.pdbx_strand_id
1 'polypeptide(L)'
;MSNLKCAAEDCRYNNSGDCYAGGIIIDGKNATTTINTSCISYEPKTKTSMENSLNATNIVGTLNIECRAIKCQYNKSKKCNANLVKINSSNESCETFSCH
;
A
#
# COMPACT_ATOMS: atom_id res chain seq x y z
N MET A 1 8.99 14.06 1.52
CA MET A 1 8.21 13.65 0.34
C MET A 1 8.01 12.15 0.42
N SER A 2 6.76 11.69 0.45
CA SER A 2 6.43 10.27 0.51
C SER A 2 6.46 9.70 -0.91
N ASN A 3 7.13 8.57 -1.11
CA ASN A 3 7.13 7.84 -2.38
C ASN A 3 5.85 7.01 -2.57
N LEU A 4 4.76 7.46 -1.97
CA LEU A 4 3.53 6.72 -1.75
C LEU A 4 2.37 7.60 -2.20
N LYS A 5 1.80 7.30 -3.37
CA LYS A 5 0.66 8.01 -3.94
C LYS A 5 -0.60 7.20 -3.68
N CYS A 6 -1.66 7.86 -3.22
CA CYS A 6 -2.96 7.25 -3.05
C CYS A 6 -3.95 7.93 -3.98
N ALA A 7 -4.46 7.20 -4.96
CA ALA A 7 -5.56 7.67 -5.79
C ALA A 7 -6.92 7.45 -5.09
N ALA A 8 -6.96 6.68 -4.02
CA ALA A 8 -8.20 6.36 -3.32
C ALA A 8 -8.63 7.51 -2.41
N GLU A 9 -9.61 8.30 -2.85
CA GLU A 9 -10.12 9.48 -2.13
C GLU A 9 -10.75 9.10 -0.78
N ASP A 10 -11.34 7.92 -0.71
CA ASP A 10 -11.90 7.33 0.50
C ASP A 10 -10.84 6.74 1.44
N CYS A 11 -9.55 6.74 1.10
CA CYS A 11 -8.53 6.24 2.03
C CYS A 11 -8.35 7.21 3.21
N ARG A 12 -8.40 6.68 4.43
CA ARG A 12 -8.13 7.41 5.67
C ARG A 12 -6.75 8.07 5.69
N TYR A 13 -5.77 7.42 5.04
CA TYR A 13 -4.38 7.87 4.98
C TYR A 13 -4.07 8.70 3.74
N ASN A 14 -5.04 8.93 2.84
CA ASN A 14 -4.86 9.79 1.69
C ASN A 14 -5.03 11.26 2.09
N ASN A 15 -3.96 12.02 1.93
CA ASN A 15 -3.95 13.46 2.08
C ASN A 15 -3.50 14.10 0.77
N SER A 16 -4.49 14.60 0.00
CA SER A 16 -4.28 15.31 -1.27
C SER A 16 -3.52 14.50 -2.34
N GLY A 17 -3.74 13.18 -2.38
CA GLY A 17 -3.09 12.27 -3.33
C GLY A 17 -1.81 11.62 -2.82
N ASP A 18 -1.31 12.03 -1.65
CA ASP A 18 -0.19 11.40 -0.95
C ASP A 18 -0.69 10.49 0.17
N CYS A 19 -0.11 9.30 0.26
CA CYS A 19 -0.46 8.33 1.28
C CYS A 19 0.49 8.45 2.48
N TYR A 20 -0.09 8.56 3.67
CA TYR A 20 0.65 8.67 4.94
C TYR A 20 0.44 7.45 5.84
N ALA A 21 0.11 6.30 5.24
CA ALA A 21 -0.13 5.06 5.98
C ALA A 21 1.16 4.57 6.65
N GLY A 22 1.14 4.45 7.98
CA GLY A 22 2.23 3.95 8.80
C GLY A 22 2.30 2.42 8.75
N GLY A 23 2.80 1.86 7.65
CA GLY A 23 3.01 0.43 7.47
C GLY A 23 2.08 -0.15 6.41
N ILE A 24 2.46 -0.01 5.13
CA ILE A 24 1.74 -0.64 4.03
C ILE A 24 2.13 -2.11 3.92
N ILE A 25 1.13 -2.98 3.84
CA ILE A 25 1.32 -4.38 3.49
C ILE A 25 0.72 -4.59 2.10
N ILE A 26 1.48 -5.16 1.19
CA ILE A 26 1.01 -5.61 -0.13
C ILE A 26 0.79 -7.11 -0.05
N ASP A 27 -0.46 -7.54 0.00
CA ASP A 27 -0.81 -8.94 -0.20
C ASP A 27 -0.89 -9.25 -1.69
N GLY A 28 -0.67 -10.52 -2.03
CA GLY A 28 -0.49 -10.96 -3.40
C GLY A 28 0.36 -12.21 -3.53
N LYS A 29 0.36 -13.07 -2.50
CA LYS A 29 1.15 -14.32 -2.49
C LYS A 29 0.84 -15.20 -3.70
N ASN A 30 -0.40 -15.18 -4.18
CA ASN A 30 -0.84 -15.87 -5.39
C ASN A 30 -1.15 -14.92 -6.55
N ALA A 31 -0.86 -13.63 -6.40
CA ALA A 31 -1.14 -12.64 -7.43
C ALA A 31 -0.20 -12.87 -8.61
N THR A 32 -0.80 -13.12 -9.77
CA THR A 32 -0.11 -13.15 -11.07
C THR A 32 -0.16 -11.81 -11.76
N THR A 33 -1.07 -10.93 -11.34
CA THR A 33 -1.31 -9.61 -11.93
C THR A 33 -1.49 -8.57 -10.82
N THR A 34 -1.23 -7.31 -11.18
CA THR A 34 -1.35 -6.11 -10.32
C THR A 34 -2.72 -5.98 -9.67
N ILE A 35 -3.78 -6.33 -10.39
CA ILE A 35 -5.16 -6.33 -9.89
C ILE A 35 -5.44 -7.37 -8.80
N ASN A 36 -4.62 -8.42 -8.71
CA ASN A 36 -4.72 -9.44 -7.67
C ASN A 36 -3.87 -9.13 -6.44
N THR A 37 -3.19 -7.98 -6.43
CA THR A 37 -2.56 -7.47 -5.21
C THR A 37 -3.49 -6.52 -4.50
N SER A 38 -3.51 -6.61 -3.18
CA SER A 38 -4.31 -5.73 -2.34
C SER A 38 -3.42 -5.11 -1.28
N CYS A 39 -3.49 -3.79 -1.19
CA CYS A 39 -2.80 -3.04 -0.15
C CYS A 39 -3.65 -3.12 1.12
N ILE A 40 -3.33 -4.08 2.00
CA ILE A 40 -4.12 -4.44 3.20
C ILE A 40 -4.18 -3.29 4.22
N SER A 41 -3.28 -2.33 4.11
CA SER A 41 -3.25 -1.12 4.94
C SER A 41 -4.16 -0.02 4.42
N TYR A 42 -4.87 -0.26 3.32
CA TYR A 42 -5.96 0.60 2.90
C TYR A 42 -7.08 0.49 3.93
N GLU A 43 -7.45 1.64 4.48
CA GLU A 43 -8.55 1.75 5.42
C GLU A 43 -9.50 2.82 4.88
N PRO A 44 -10.76 2.47 4.56
CA PRO A 44 -11.73 3.43 4.07
C PRO A 44 -12.17 4.37 5.20
N LYS A 45 -12.35 5.65 4.90
CA LYS A 45 -12.85 6.71 5.81
C LYS A 45 -14.20 6.35 6.46
N THR A 46 -14.96 5.43 5.86
CA THR A 46 -16.33 5.07 6.25
C THR A 46 -16.44 3.94 7.26
N LYS A 47 -15.37 3.21 7.58
CA LYS A 47 -15.46 2.12 8.57
C LYS A 47 -15.38 2.65 10.00
N THR A 48 -16.56 2.81 10.61
CA THR A 48 -16.72 2.87 12.06
C THR A 48 -16.28 1.54 12.66
N SER A 49 -15.04 1.43 13.11
CA SER A 49 -14.58 0.28 13.89
C SER A 49 -13.42 0.74 14.76
N MET A 50 -13.72 0.86 16.05
CA MET A 50 -12.76 1.06 17.12
C MET A 50 -11.70 -0.03 17.01
N GLU A 51 -10.42 0.28 16.78
CA GLU A 51 -9.28 -0.54 17.23
C GLU A 51 -8.00 0.33 17.31
N ASN A 52 -7.15 -0.06 18.24
CA ASN A 52 -6.06 0.69 18.83
C ASN A 52 -4.86 0.88 17.89
N SER A 53 -4.26 2.08 17.92
CA SER A 53 -2.84 2.31 17.64
C SER A 53 -2.33 2.03 16.22
N LEU A 54 -2.69 2.91 15.28
CA LEU A 54 -1.78 3.21 14.16
C LEU A 54 -1.22 4.61 14.40
N ASN A 55 -0.02 4.64 14.97
CA ASN A 55 0.77 5.83 15.18
C ASN A 55 1.03 6.50 13.82
N ALA A 56 0.15 7.43 13.45
CA ALA A 56 0.18 8.22 12.21
C ALA A 56 1.35 9.23 12.16
N THR A 57 2.42 8.99 12.92
CA THR A 57 3.56 9.88 13.08
C THR A 57 4.79 9.45 12.29
N ASN A 58 4.83 8.24 11.75
CA ASN A 58 5.94 7.80 10.90
C ASN A 58 5.50 7.81 9.43
N ILE A 59 5.89 8.86 8.70
CA ILE A 59 5.89 8.87 7.24
C ILE A 59 6.71 7.66 6.77
N VAL A 60 6.02 6.59 6.38
CA VAL A 60 6.65 5.34 5.97
C VAL A 60 7.07 5.49 4.50
N GLY A 61 8.38 5.58 4.29
CA GLY A 61 8.97 5.42 2.95
C GLY A 61 8.73 4.00 2.42
N THR A 62 8.81 3.82 1.10
CA THR A 62 8.50 2.56 0.41
C THR A 62 9.25 1.34 0.96
N LEU A 63 10.42 1.54 1.57
CA LEU A 63 11.23 0.49 2.21
C LEU A 63 10.60 -0.17 3.44
N ASN A 64 9.63 0.48 4.11
CA ASN A 64 8.90 -0.14 5.22
C ASN A 64 7.58 -0.77 4.77
N ILE A 65 7.36 -0.86 3.46
CA ILE A 65 6.22 -1.59 2.92
C ILE A 65 6.56 -3.08 2.96
N GLU A 66 5.74 -3.86 3.65
CA GLU A 66 5.84 -5.31 3.65
C GLU A 66 5.22 -5.86 2.36
N CYS A 67 6.05 -6.36 1.44
CA CYS A 67 5.59 -6.94 0.20
C CYS A 67 5.52 -8.47 0.34
N ARG A 68 4.32 -9.02 0.55
CA ARG A 68 4.08 -10.47 0.61
C ARG A 68 3.92 -11.11 -0.77
N ALA A 69 3.79 -10.28 -1.78
CA ALA A 69 3.62 -10.72 -3.14
C ALA A 69 4.94 -11.24 -3.71
N ILE A 70 5.07 -12.57 -3.76
CA ILE A 70 6.31 -13.27 -4.13
C ILE A 70 6.71 -13.08 -5.60
N LYS A 71 5.74 -12.78 -6.48
CA LYS A 71 6.00 -12.52 -7.90
C LYS A 71 6.32 -11.04 -8.21
N CYS A 72 6.29 -10.16 -7.21
CA CYS A 72 6.58 -8.74 -7.41
C CYS A 72 8.07 -8.54 -7.75
N GLN A 73 8.38 -7.87 -8.86
CA GLN A 73 9.77 -7.52 -9.21
C GLN A 73 10.42 -6.60 -8.16
N TYR A 74 9.61 -5.78 -7.48
CA TYR A 74 10.07 -4.86 -6.46
C TYR A 74 10.13 -5.48 -5.06
N ASN A 75 9.73 -6.75 -4.90
CA ASN A 75 9.85 -7.44 -3.62
C ASN A 75 11.29 -7.89 -3.39
N LYS A 76 11.99 -7.19 -2.51
CA LYS A 76 13.29 -7.61 -1.99
C LYS A 76 13.13 -8.06 -0.55
N SER A 77 13.29 -9.36 -0.30
CA SER A 77 13.24 -9.94 1.05
C SER A 77 11.98 -9.58 1.84
N LYS A 78 10.80 -9.65 1.20
CA LYS A 78 9.50 -9.26 1.76
C LYS A 78 9.31 -7.75 1.97
N LYS A 79 10.18 -6.92 1.39
CA LYS A 79 10.07 -5.45 1.43
C LYS A 79 9.88 -4.89 0.03
N CYS A 80 9.02 -3.89 -0.11
CA CYS A 80 8.92 -3.18 -1.37
C CYS A 80 10.15 -2.29 -1.56
N ASN A 81 10.85 -2.46 -2.67
CA ASN A 81 11.98 -1.63 -3.06
C ASN A 81 11.62 -0.69 -4.21
N ALA A 82 10.33 -0.49 -4.48
CA ALA A 82 9.89 0.39 -5.54
C ALA A 82 10.16 1.86 -5.19
N ASN A 83 10.55 2.63 -6.20
CA ASN A 83 10.77 4.07 -6.07
C ASN A 83 9.47 4.85 -5.87
N LEU A 84 8.35 4.34 -6.38
CA LEU A 84 7.04 4.97 -6.25
C LEU A 84 5.99 3.86 -6.09
N VAL A 85 5.18 3.91 -5.05
CA VAL A 85 4.02 3.03 -4.85
C VAL A 85 2.73 3.82 -5.05
N LYS A 86 1.90 3.40 -6.00
CA LYS A 86 0.60 4.03 -6.26
C LYS A 86 -0.56 3.08 -5.91
N ILE A 87 -1.44 3.51 -5.02
CA ILE A 87 -2.61 2.77 -4.56
C ILE A 87 -3.83 3.22 -5.38
N ASN A 88 -4.50 2.28 -6.05
CA ASN A 88 -5.69 2.56 -6.85
C ASN A 88 -6.97 2.66 -6.00
N SER A 89 -7.91 3.51 -6.44
CA SER A 89 -9.19 3.74 -5.76
C SER A 89 -10.20 2.60 -5.91
N SER A 90 -10.17 1.86 -7.03
CA SER A 90 -11.26 0.92 -7.35
C SER A 90 -11.11 -0.47 -6.76
N ASN A 91 -9.87 -0.95 -6.57
CA ASN A 91 -9.59 -2.34 -6.17
C ASN A 91 -8.51 -2.45 -5.08
N GLU A 92 -8.16 -1.33 -4.44
CA GLU A 92 -7.11 -1.29 -3.39
C GLU A 92 -5.76 -1.85 -3.90
N SER A 93 -5.60 -1.93 -5.22
CA SER A 93 -4.46 -2.58 -5.87
C SER A 93 -3.31 -1.61 -5.96
N CYS A 94 -2.11 -2.13 -5.82
CA CYS A 94 -0.91 -1.32 -5.86
C CYS A 94 -0.30 -1.40 -7.28
N GLU A 95 -0.46 -0.33 -8.08
CA GLU A 95 -0.05 -0.25 -9.51
C GLU A 95 1.44 -0.52 -9.72
N THR A 96 2.21 -0.30 -8.68
CA THR A 96 3.64 -0.54 -8.65
C THR A 96 4.01 -2.01 -8.67
N PHE A 97 3.06 -2.90 -8.43
CA PHE A 97 3.29 -4.32 -8.59
C PHE A 97 3.43 -4.67 -10.08
N SER A 98 4.68 -4.81 -10.53
CA SER A 98 5.02 -5.50 -11.78
C SER A 98 5.41 -6.94 -11.44
N CYS A 99 4.65 -7.90 -11.96
CA CYS A 99 5.01 -9.32 -11.94
C CYS A 99 6.06 -9.62 -13.02
N HIS A 100 6.92 -10.60 -12.75
CA HIS A 100 7.64 -11.35 -13.79
C HIS A 100 7.04 -12.75 -13.91
#